data_AF-A0A8S8ZCP5-F1
#
_entry.id   AF-A0A8S8ZCP5-F1
#
_cell.length_a   1.000
_cell.length_b   1.000
_cell.length_c   1.000
_cell.angle_alpha   90.00
_cell.angle_beta   90.00
_cell.angle_gamma   90.00
#
_symmetry.space_group_name_H-M   'P 1'
#
loop_
_entity.id
_entity.type
_entity.pdbx_description
1 polymer ?
#
loop_
_entity_poly.entity_id
_entity_poly.type
_entity_poly.pdbx_seq_one_letter_code
_entity_poly.pdbx_strand_id
1 'polypeptide(L)'
;MSTTANYVKEINIPQNYSEYYEELSKQVYKEFETAADAKSTLLDSSGIIEPKIAFDLAERVAKMHDIDIATPLRELLDKTGKENAALIMSKEIALGKYQSSDASLEDRLDHAVRVGLAIVTEGVTIAPLQGISEIKIKNNKDGSEYLSVSIAGPMRSAGGTESAVTMLIADHVRRAVGLEKYQADCFDDETGRFVEELRIYESEAKQSFQFHVSDDDIKTVISNLPVELEGEGTDPDEVVNHRNMTRIKTDRVRGGALRVLNDGLIGRSKKLLKRIEQYNLEGWEWLHEIQGAVQKGESGDDASEKRMKEVITGRSVLSMPNKIGGFRLRYGRACNTGFASVGYIRLLLKF
;
A
#
# COMPACT_ATOMS: atom_id res chain seq x y z
N MET A 1 2.36 -23.22 -24.37
CA MET A 1 1.53 -22.68 -25.48
C MET A 1 0.02 -22.78 -25.26
N SER A 2 -0.50 -23.54 -24.27
CA SER A 2 -1.96 -23.77 -24.12
C SER A 2 -2.72 -22.73 -23.27
N THR A 3 -2.06 -21.85 -22.53
CA THR A 3 -2.73 -20.93 -21.58
C THR A 3 -2.96 -19.53 -22.15
N THR A 4 -2.03 -19.00 -22.94
CA THR A 4 -2.14 -17.67 -23.56
C THR A 4 -3.31 -17.55 -24.54
N ALA A 5 -3.50 -18.56 -25.39
CA ALA A 5 -4.54 -18.56 -26.43
C ALA A 5 -5.97 -18.71 -25.87
N ASN A 6 -6.14 -19.13 -24.61
CA ASN A 6 -7.45 -19.27 -24.00
C ASN A 6 -7.92 -17.97 -23.31
N TYR A 7 -7.00 -17.17 -22.76
CA TYR A 7 -7.36 -15.93 -22.07
C TYR A 7 -7.85 -14.83 -23.03
N VAL A 8 -7.20 -14.69 -24.19
CA VAL A 8 -7.61 -13.70 -25.21
C VAL A 8 -8.98 -14.04 -25.82
N LYS A 9 -9.41 -15.31 -25.77
CA LYS A 9 -10.72 -15.76 -26.29
C LYS A 9 -11.90 -15.36 -25.42
N GLU A 10 -11.69 -15.10 -24.13
CA GLU A 10 -12.79 -14.76 -23.21
C GLU A 10 -13.21 -13.28 -23.30
N ILE A 11 -12.37 -12.44 -23.91
CA ILE A 11 -12.67 -11.03 -24.14
C ILE A 11 -13.12 -10.87 -25.59
N ASN A 12 -14.25 -10.22 -25.83
CA ASN A 12 -14.74 -9.95 -27.19
C ASN A 12 -13.91 -8.82 -27.83
N ILE A 13 -12.69 -9.14 -28.26
CA ILE A 13 -11.74 -8.19 -28.87
C ILE A 13 -11.81 -8.33 -30.40
N PRO A 14 -11.74 -7.22 -31.17
CA PRO A 14 -11.62 -7.32 -32.62
C PRO A 14 -10.40 -8.14 -33.02
N GLN A 15 -10.53 -8.91 -34.11
CA GLN A 15 -9.54 -9.90 -34.56
C GLN A 15 -8.11 -9.35 -34.68
N ASN A 16 -7.95 -8.10 -35.13
CA ASN A 16 -6.66 -7.43 -35.26
C ASN A 16 -5.94 -7.24 -33.91
N TYR A 17 -6.67 -7.05 -32.81
CA TYR A 17 -6.05 -6.99 -31.48
C TYR A 17 -5.61 -8.38 -31.00
N SER A 18 -6.39 -9.41 -31.28
CA SER A 18 -6.02 -10.80 -30.94
C SER A 18 -4.73 -11.20 -31.65
N GLU A 19 -4.60 -10.89 -32.94
CA GLU A 19 -3.37 -11.11 -33.72
C GLU A 19 -2.17 -10.34 -33.14
N TYR A 20 -2.38 -9.07 -32.77
CA TYR A 20 -1.35 -8.25 -32.13
C TYR A 20 -0.86 -8.84 -30.80
N TYR A 21 -1.78 -9.24 -29.91
CA TYR A 21 -1.42 -9.85 -28.63
C TYR A 21 -0.75 -11.22 -28.80
N GLU A 22 -1.21 -12.02 -29.77
CA GLU A 22 -0.55 -13.28 -30.10
C GLU A 22 0.89 -13.06 -30.56
N GLU A 23 1.13 -12.08 -31.44
CA GLU A 23 2.48 -11.73 -31.89
C GLU A 23 3.38 -11.30 -30.75
N LEU A 24 2.91 -10.39 -29.89
CA LEU A 24 3.63 -9.97 -28.69
C LEU A 24 3.96 -11.15 -27.79
N SER A 25 2.99 -12.03 -27.53
CA SER A 25 3.20 -13.20 -26.68
C SER A 25 4.27 -14.14 -27.24
N LYS A 26 4.26 -14.39 -28.56
CA LYS A 26 5.25 -15.23 -29.23
C LYS A 26 6.66 -14.63 -29.12
N GLN A 27 6.79 -13.31 -29.29
CA GLN A 27 8.07 -12.61 -29.14
C GLN A 27 8.58 -12.70 -27.70
N VAL A 28 7.73 -12.44 -26.71
CA VAL A 28 8.08 -12.54 -25.28
C VAL A 28 8.54 -13.95 -24.90
N TYR A 29 7.83 -14.99 -25.34
CA TYR A 29 8.23 -16.38 -25.04
C TYR A 29 9.55 -16.77 -25.70
N LYS A 30 9.81 -16.31 -26.93
CA LYS A 30 11.09 -16.55 -27.61
C LYS A 30 12.26 -15.89 -26.86
N GLU A 31 12.07 -14.66 -26.39
CA GLU A 31 13.06 -13.97 -25.56
C GLU A 31 13.27 -14.70 -24.22
N PHE A 32 12.19 -15.19 -23.61
CA PHE A 32 12.23 -15.95 -22.37
C PHE A 32 13.01 -17.27 -22.52
N GLU A 33 12.80 -18.02 -23.61
CA GLU A 33 13.58 -19.22 -23.93
C GLU A 33 15.08 -18.91 -24.07
N THR A 34 15.40 -17.82 -24.80
CA THR A 34 16.80 -17.39 -24.96
C THR A 34 17.44 -17.01 -23.62
N ALA A 35 16.68 -16.34 -22.74
CA ALA A 35 17.14 -16.00 -21.39
C ALA A 35 17.30 -17.25 -20.51
N ALA A 36 16.46 -18.27 -20.68
CA ALA A 36 16.55 -19.52 -19.93
C ALA A 36 17.80 -20.30 -20.32
N ASP A 37 18.09 -20.38 -21.63
CA ASP A 37 19.32 -21.00 -22.14
C ASP A 37 20.56 -20.28 -21.58
N ALA A 38 20.57 -18.94 -21.56
CA ALA A 38 21.65 -18.18 -20.96
C ALA A 38 21.80 -18.44 -19.46
N LYS A 39 20.70 -18.41 -18.69
CA LYS A 39 20.69 -18.66 -17.24
C LYS A 39 21.11 -20.09 -16.88
N SER A 40 20.83 -21.05 -17.76
CA SER A 40 21.23 -22.46 -17.58
C SER A 40 22.75 -22.67 -17.55
N THR A 41 23.54 -21.71 -18.03
CA THR A 41 25.00 -21.72 -17.93
C THR A 41 25.53 -21.50 -16.51
N LEU A 42 24.67 -21.07 -15.57
CA LEU A 42 24.99 -20.80 -14.17
C LEU A 42 26.07 -19.73 -13.96
N LEU A 43 26.27 -18.83 -14.94
CA LEU A 43 27.19 -17.71 -14.84
C LEU A 43 26.65 -16.54 -14.00
N ASP A 44 25.32 -16.46 -13.83
CA ASP A 44 24.64 -15.45 -13.02
C ASP A 44 24.36 -15.92 -11.59
N SER A 45 23.86 -15.01 -10.74
CA SER A 45 23.41 -15.28 -9.36
C SER A 45 22.32 -16.35 -9.23
N SER A 46 21.56 -16.60 -10.29
CA SER A 46 20.43 -17.53 -10.33
C SER A 46 20.47 -18.35 -11.62
N GLY A 47 20.19 -19.65 -11.50
CA GLY A 47 20.07 -20.58 -12.65
C GLY A 47 18.68 -20.60 -13.30
N ILE A 48 17.77 -19.76 -12.81
CA ILE A 48 16.40 -19.64 -13.30
C ILE A 48 16.10 -18.18 -13.62
N ILE A 49 15.12 -17.96 -14.49
CA ILE A 49 14.64 -16.61 -14.79
C ILE A 49 13.84 -16.10 -13.59
N GLU A 50 14.23 -14.95 -13.04
CA GLU A 50 13.59 -14.35 -11.87
C GLU A 50 12.25 -13.67 -12.21
N PRO A 51 12.11 -12.89 -13.31
CA PRO A 51 10.81 -12.32 -13.68
C PRO A 51 9.82 -13.40 -14.13
N LYS A 52 8.69 -13.50 -13.43
CA LYS A 52 7.60 -14.40 -13.81
C LYS A 52 6.62 -13.67 -14.74
N ILE A 53 6.32 -14.26 -15.89
CA ILE A 53 5.28 -13.75 -16.80
C ILE A 53 3.91 -13.95 -16.13
N ALA A 54 3.07 -12.91 -16.08
CA ALA A 54 1.70 -12.99 -15.56
C ALA A 54 0.75 -12.20 -16.48
N PHE A 55 -0.45 -12.72 -16.71
CA PHE A 55 -1.40 -12.12 -17.68
C PHE A 55 -2.47 -11.24 -17.05
N ASP A 56 -2.88 -11.54 -15.82
CA ASP A 56 -3.96 -10.86 -15.13
C ASP A 56 -3.60 -10.60 -13.67
N LEU A 57 -4.53 -9.97 -12.94
CA LEU A 57 -4.37 -9.71 -11.51
C LEU A 57 -4.16 -11.01 -10.72
N ALA A 58 -4.92 -12.05 -11.02
CA ALA A 58 -4.92 -13.26 -10.22
C ALA A 58 -3.60 -14.03 -10.35
N GLU A 59 -3.04 -14.11 -11.56
CA GLU A 59 -1.71 -14.67 -11.78
C GLU A 59 -0.61 -13.81 -11.17
N ARG A 60 -0.72 -12.48 -11.24
CA ARG A 60 0.27 -11.58 -10.60
C ARG A 60 0.35 -11.86 -9.11
N VAL A 61 -0.78 -11.92 -8.42
CA VAL A 61 -0.85 -12.18 -6.98
C VAL A 61 -0.37 -13.61 -6.66
N ALA A 62 -0.83 -14.62 -7.41
CA ALA A 62 -0.41 -16.01 -7.23
C ALA A 62 1.10 -16.20 -7.39
N LYS A 63 1.69 -15.64 -8.47
CA LYS A 63 3.13 -15.74 -8.77
C LYS A 63 4.00 -14.88 -7.84
N MET A 64 3.44 -13.79 -7.32
CA MET A 64 4.11 -12.91 -6.34
C MET A 64 4.33 -13.62 -5.00
N HIS A 65 3.36 -14.42 -4.56
CA HIS A 65 3.41 -15.11 -3.27
C HIS A 65 3.70 -16.61 -3.36
N ASP A 66 3.84 -17.16 -4.57
CA ASP A 66 4.06 -18.59 -4.83
C ASP A 66 2.94 -19.48 -4.24
N ILE A 67 1.68 -19.05 -4.42
CA ILE A 67 0.47 -19.76 -3.95
C ILE A 67 -0.46 -20.02 -5.13
N ASP A 68 -1.04 -21.22 -5.21
CA ASP A 68 -2.02 -21.58 -6.24
C ASP A 68 -3.42 -21.04 -5.92
N ILE A 69 -3.60 -19.74 -6.15
CA ILE A 69 -4.86 -19.01 -5.91
C ILE A 69 -5.42 -18.33 -7.16
N ALA A 70 -4.79 -18.52 -8.33
CA ALA A 70 -5.15 -17.76 -9.53
C ALA A 70 -6.60 -18.04 -9.98
N THR A 71 -6.99 -19.31 -10.09
CA THR A 71 -8.35 -19.69 -10.47
C THR A 71 -9.42 -19.24 -9.47
N PRO A 72 -9.32 -19.57 -8.15
CA PRO A 72 -10.34 -19.16 -7.19
C PRO A 72 -10.44 -17.63 -7.05
N LEU A 73 -9.31 -16.91 -7.17
CA LEU A 73 -9.31 -15.45 -7.14
C LEU A 73 -10.04 -14.85 -8.34
N ARG A 74 -9.88 -15.40 -9.56
CA ARG A 74 -10.66 -14.93 -10.73
C ARG A 74 -12.16 -15.08 -10.51
N GLU A 75 -12.59 -16.26 -10.07
CA GLU A 75 -14.02 -16.51 -9.82
C GLU A 75 -14.62 -15.56 -8.76
N LEU A 76 -13.82 -15.20 -7.74
CA LEU A 76 -14.23 -14.24 -6.72
C LEU A 76 -14.27 -12.81 -7.24
N LEU A 77 -13.29 -12.41 -8.07
CA LEU A 77 -13.25 -11.09 -8.68
C LEU A 77 -14.49 -10.84 -9.54
N ASP A 78 -14.92 -11.84 -10.32
CA ASP A 78 -16.09 -11.74 -11.18
C ASP A 78 -17.41 -11.60 -10.40
N LYS A 79 -17.50 -12.23 -9.22
CA LYS A 79 -18.74 -12.25 -8.41
C LYS A 79 -18.86 -11.07 -7.46
N THR A 80 -17.77 -10.67 -6.82
CA THR A 80 -17.80 -9.81 -5.62
C THR A 80 -17.06 -8.48 -5.79
N GLY A 81 -16.27 -8.35 -6.86
CA GLY A 81 -15.38 -7.21 -7.08
C GLY A 81 -14.07 -7.30 -6.29
N LYS A 82 -13.13 -6.40 -6.62
CA LYS A 82 -11.73 -6.42 -6.13
C LYS A 82 -11.62 -6.47 -4.60
N GLU A 83 -12.32 -5.59 -3.91
CA GLU A 83 -12.11 -5.39 -2.49
C GLU A 83 -12.71 -6.52 -1.64
N ASN A 84 -13.93 -6.96 -1.96
CA ASN A 84 -14.54 -8.09 -1.28
C ASN A 84 -13.80 -9.40 -1.59
N ALA A 85 -13.32 -9.57 -2.83
CA ALA A 85 -12.45 -10.68 -3.18
C ALA A 85 -11.16 -10.70 -2.32
N ALA A 86 -10.57 -9.52 -2.05
CA ALA A 86 -9.41 -9.41 -1.17
C ALA A 86 -9.71 -9.91 0.26
N LEU A 87 -10.83 -9.49 0.86
CA LEU A 87 -11.20 -9.90 2.21
C LEU A 87 -11.53 -11.40 2.30
N ILE A 88 -12.31 -11.91 1.34
CA ILE A 88 -12.69 -13.33 1.28
C ILE A 88 -11.43 -14.20 1.10
N MET A 89 -10.57 -13.86 0.15
CA MET A 89 -9.33 -14.62 -0.08
C MET A 89 -8.40 -14.59 1.12
N SER A 90 -8.22 -13.41 1.76
CA SER A 90 -7.40 -13.30 2.96
C SER A 90 -7.94 -14.18 4.09
N LYS A 91 -9.26 -14.20 4.28
CA LYS A 91 -9.93 -15.08 5.25
C LYS A 91 -9.71 -16.55 4.94
N GLU A 92 -9.88 -16.99 3.69
CA GLU A 92 -9.69 -18.39 3.30
C GLU A 92 -8.25 -18.86 3.50
N ILE A 93 -7.26 -17.99 3.23
CA ILE A 93 -5.84 -18.28 3.46
C ILE A 93 -5.56 -18.39 4.95
N ALA A 94 -6.05 -17.46 5.76
CA ALA A 94 -5.87 -17.50 7.22
C ALA A 94 -6.45 -18.77 7.85
N LEU A 95 -7.58 -19.26 7.34
CA LEU A 95 -8.19 -20.53 7.75
C LEU A 95 -7.44 -21.77 7.26
N GLY A 96 -6.43 -21.62 6.39
CA GLY A 96 -5.53 -22.68 5.94
C GLY A 96 -5.95 -23.40 4.65
N LYS A 97 -6.84 -22.82 3.82
CA LYS A 97 -7.37 -23.48 2.62
C LYS A 97 -6.33 -23.68 1.49
N TYR A 98 -5.33 -22.81 1.40
CA TYR A 98 -4.38 -22.75 0.27
C TYR A 98 -2.90 -22.90 0.68
N GLN A 99 -2.63 -23.29 1.94
CA GLN A 99 -1.28 -23.46 2.45
C GLN A 99 -1.02 -24.93 2.77
N SER A 100 0.26 -25.28 2.88
CA SER A 100 0.69 -26.59 3.35
C SER A 100 0.16 -26.84 4.78
N SER A 101 -0.11 -28.11 5.09
CA SER A 101 -0.59 -28.53 6.41
C SER A 101 0.36 -28.17 7.56
N ASP A 102 1.63 -27.91 7.24
CA ASP A 102 2.71 -27.72 8.20
C ASP A 102 2.96 -26.22 8.51
N ALA A 103 2.23 -25.31 7.84
CA ALA A 103 2.38 -23.87 8.06
C ALA A 103 1.88 -23.45 9.45
N SER A 104 2.68 -22.65 10.16
CA SER A 104 2.27 -22.12 11.46
C SER A 104 1.08 -21.16 11.31
N LEU A 105 0.35 -20.90 12.40
CA LEU A 105 -0.73 -19.90 12.36
C LEU A 105 -0.20 -18.52 11.94
N GLU A 106 0.98 -18.13 12.41
CA GLU A 106 1.62 -16.86 12.03
C GLU A 106 1.92 -16.80 10.53
N ASP A 107 2.46 -17.88 9.92
CA ASP A 107 2.72 -17.94 8.47
C ASP A 107 1.43 -17.83 7.65
N ARG A 108 0.33 -18.41 8.16
CA ARG A 108 -0.99 -18.28 7.52
C ARG A 108 -1.52 -16.86 7.58
N LEU A 109 -1.35 -16.19 8.71
CA LEU A 109 -1.76 -14.80 8.89
C LEU A 109 -0.89 -13.84 8.06
N ASP A 110 0.42 -14.08 8.00
CA ASP A 110 1.35 -13.28 7.19
C ASP A 110 0.98 -13.36 5.70
N HIS A 111 0.83 -14.57 5.17
CA HIS A 111 0.41 -14.77 3.79
C HIS A 111 -0.97 -14.17 3.50
N ALA A 112 -1.94 -14.33 4.42
CA ALA A 112 -3.28 -13.79 4.27
C ALA A 112 -3.28 -12.26 4.10
N VAL A 113 -2.56 -11.54 4.98
CA VAL A 113 -2.49 -10.08 4.92
C VAL A 113 -1.74 -9.62 3.67
N ARG A 114 -0.63 -10.27 3.31
CA ARG A 114 0.15 -9.92 2.11
C ARG A 114 -0.65 -10.14 0.82
N VAL A 115 -1.33 -11.28 0.69
CA VAL A 115 -2.18 -11.56 -0.48
C VAL A 115 -3.35 -10.59 -0.55
N GLY A 116 -4.01 -10.29 0.58
CA GLY A 116 -5.05 -9.28 0.62
C GLY A 116 -4.57 -7.92 0.13
N LEU A 117 -3.41 -7.46 0.61
CA LEU A 117 -2.80 -6.22 0.18
C LEU A 117 -2.46 -6.25 -1.32
N ALA A 118 -1.91 -7.36 -1.83
CA ALA A 118 -1.60 -7.52 -3.24
C ALA A 118 -2.83 -7.44 -4.14
N ILE A 119 -3.98 -7.97 -3.71
CA ILE A 119 -5.23 -7.86 -4.46
C ILE A 119 -5.70 -6.41 -4.50
N VAL A 120 -5.67 -5.70 -3.36
CA VAL A 120 -6.10 -4.29 -3.27
C VAL A 120 -5.22 -3.38 -4.13
N THR A 121 -3.91 -3.60 -4.11
CA THR A 121 -2.90 -2.87 -4.91
C THR A 121 -2.76 -3.39 -6.34
N GLU A 122 -3.66 -4.27 -6.80
CA GLU A 122 -3.66 -4.84 -8.14
C GLU A 122 -2.37 -5.60 -8.55
N GLY A 123 -1.55 -5.97 -7.56
CA GLY A 123 -0.27 -6.62 -7.76
C GLY A 123 0.75 -5.78 -8.53
N VAL A 124 0.59 -4.45 -8.54
CA VAL A 124 1.51 -3.53 -9.25
C VAL A 124 2.53 -2.86 -8.34
N THR A 125 2.37 -2.98 -7.02
CA THR A 125 3.27 -2.38 -6.03
C THR A 125 4.12 -3.44 -5.34
N ILE A 126 5.26 -3.02 -4.79
CA ILE A 126 6.17 -3.85 -3.98
C ILE A 126 5.73 -3.94 -2.51
N ALA A 127 4.71 -3.19 -2.09
CA ALA A 127 4.24 -3.15 -0.70
C ALA A 127 3.85 -4.54 -0.11
N PRO A 128 3.17 -5.45 -0.84
CA PRO A 128 2.89 -6.79 -0.33
C PRO A 128 4.14 -7.63 -0.01
N LEU A 129 5.24 -7.37 -0.73
CA LEU A 129 6.50 -8.10 -0.57
C LEU A 129 7.42 -7.44 0.46
N GLN A 130 7.58 -6.12 0.40
CA GLN A 130 8.60 -5.39 1.15
C GLN A 130 8.03 -4.35 2.13
N GLY A 131 6.73 -4.07 2.06
CA GLY A 131 6.07 -3.10 2.94
C GLY A 131 5.70 -3.68 4.30
N ILE A 132 5.45 -4.99 4.37
CA ILE A 132 5.22 -5.72 5.61
C ILE A 132 6.52 -6.46 5.95
N SER A 133 7.10 -6.17 7.10
CA SER A 133 8.31 -6.81 7.60
C SER A 133 7.98 -8.17 8.22
N GLU A 134 7.15 -8.15 9.27
CA GLU A 134 6.74 -9.35 10.01
C GLU A 134 5.29 -9.22 10.51
N ILE A 135 4.60 -10.36 10.61
CA ILE A 135 3.31 -10.47 11.28
C ILE A 135 3.47 -11.46 12.43
N LYS A 136 3.07 -11.06 13.64
CA LYS A 136 3.24 -11.84 14.86
C LYS A 136 2.00 -11.86 15.72
N ILE A 137 1.83 -12.95 16.46
CA ILE A 137 0.86 -13.03 17.53
C ILE A 137 1.55 -12.62 18.83
N LYS A 138 0.96 -11.66 19.54
CA LYS A 138 1.47 -11.14 20.81
C LYS A 138 0.38 -11.19 21.88
N ASN A 139 0.76 -10.96 23.13
CA ASN A 139 -0.13 -11.05 24.28
C ASN A 139 -0.47 -9.68 24.88
N ASN A 140 -1.74 -9.49 25.22
CA ASN A 140 -2.22 -8.44 26.09
C ASN A 140 -1.88 -8.73 27.55
N LYS A 141 -2.03 -7.71 28.40
CA LYS A 141 -1.78 -7.84 29.84
C LYS A 141 -2.71 -8.82 30.53
N ASP A 142 -3.92 -9.00 30.00
CA ASP A 142 -4.88 -10.02 30.43
C ASP A 142 -4.57 -11.43 29.92
N GLY A 143 -3.51 -11.59 29.11
CA GLY A 143 -3.11 -12.85 28.50
C GLY A 143 -3.83 -13.19 27.19
N SER A 144 -4.72 -12.32 26.69
CA SER A 144 -5.36 -12.51 25.39
C SER A 144 -4.38 -12.32 24.23
N GLU A 145 -4.49 -13.16 23.21
CA GLU A 145 -3.65 -13.10 22.01
C GLU A 145 -4.24 -12.13 20.97
N TYR A 146 -3.40 -11.26 20.40
CA TYR A 146 -3.78 -10.32 19.35
C TYR A 146 -2.77 -10.33 18.19
N LEU A 147 -3.16 -9.75 17.06
CA LEU A 147 -2.33 -9.66 15.86
C LEU A 147 -1.50 -8.35 15.84
N SER A 148 -0.22 -8.49 15.53
CA SER A 148 0.73 -7.40 15.32
C SER A 148 1.23 -7.38 13.89
N VAL A 149 1.22 -6.22 13.24
CA VAL A 149 1.70 -6.04 11.86
C VAL A 149 2.85 -5.04 11.85
N SER A 150 4.06 -5.54 11.61
CA SER A 150 5.27 -4.72 11.49
C SER A 150 5.43 -4.17 10.09
N ILE A 151 5.41 -2.85 9.97
CA ILE A 151 5.52 -2.13 8.70
C ILE A 151 6.95 -1.64 8.46
N ALA A 152 7.43 -1.87 7.24
CA ALA A 152 8.72 -1.38 6.76
C ALA A 152 8.57 -0.13 5.87
N GLY A 153 9.68 0.59 5.66
CA GLY A 153 9.74 1.82 4.85
C GLY A 153 9.18 1.70 3.42
N PRO A 154 9.38 0.59 2.68
CA PRO A 154 8.85 0.40 1.32
C PRO A 154 7.31 0.44 1.22
N MET A 155 6.58 0.41 2.34
CA MET A 155 5.12 0.54 2.39
C MET A 155 4.62 1.85 1.74
N ARG A 156 5.47 2.88 1.63
CA ARG A 156 5.16 4.11 0.88
C ARG A 156 4.64 3.85 -0.54
N SER A 157 5.09 2.76 -1.18
CA SER A 157 4.70 2.40 -2.55
C SER A 157 3.22 2.01 -2.71
N ALA A 158 2.55 1.57 -1.65
CA ALA A 158 1.14 1.17 -1.72
C ALA A 158 0.20 2.37 -1.92
N GLY A 159 0.62 3.58 -1.52
CA GLY A 159 -0.28 4.71 -1.33
C GLY A 159 -0.90 4.72 0.07
N GLY A 160 -1.43 5.87 0.51
CA GLY A 160 -1.98 6.02 1.86
C GLY A 160 -3.29 5.24 2.08
N THR A 161 -4.14 5.11 1.06
CA THR A 161 -5.42 4.40 1.22
C THR A 161 -5.18 2.89 1.35
N GLU A 162 -4.33 2.34 0.50
CA GLU A 162 -4.01 0.92 0.43
C GLU A 162 -3.23 0.48 1.68
N SER A 163 -2.34 1.33 2.19
CA SER A 163 -1.64 1.07 3.46
C SER A 163 -2.62 1.04 4.65
N ALA A 164 -3.62 1.92 4.68
CA ALA A 164 -4.68 1.88 5.69
C ALA A 164 -5.58 0.64 5.56
N VAL A 165 -5.92 0.23 4.33
CA VAL A 165 -6.68 -1.01 4.08
C VAL A 165 -5.91 -2.24 4.55
N THR A 166 -4.57 -2.21 4.61
CA THR A 166 -3.76 -3.30 5.20
C THR A 166 -4.19 -3.59 6.65
N MET A 167 -4.44 -2.55 7.44
CA MET A 167 -4.91 -2.71 8.83
C MET A 167 -6.34 -3.25 8.90
N LEU A 168 -7.21 -2.89 7.95
CA LEU A 168 -8.55 -3.47 7.82
C LEU A 168 -8.51 -4.96 7.49
N ILE A 169 -7.64 -5.35 6.56
CA ILE A 169 -7.44 -6.77 6.18
C ILE A 169 -6.92 -7.55 7.38
N ALA A 170 -5.92 -7.01 8.10
CA ALA A 170 -5.39 -7.63 9.31
C ALA A 170 -6.47 -7.82 10.38
N ASP A 171 -7.34 -6.82 10.60
CA ASP A 171 -8.47 -6.94 11.53
C ASP A 171 -9.51 -7.98 11.07
N HIS A 172 -9.78 -8.06 9.76
CA HIS A 172 -10.68 -9.08 9.21
C HIS A 172 -10.13 -10.49 9.43
N VAL A 173 -8.84 -10.68 9.16
CA VAL A 173 -8.14 -11.95 9.25
C VAL A 173 -7.98 -12.40 10.71
N ARG A 174 -7.60 -11.50 11.63
CA ARG A 174 -7.47 -11.84 13.06
C ARG A 174 -8.80 -12.26 13.68
N ARG A 175 -9.91 -11.62 13.30
CA ARG A 175 -11.27 -12.05 13.71
C ARG A 175 -11.63 -13.43 13.17
N ALA A 176 -11.23 -13.74 11.94
CA ALA A 176 -11.54 -15.04 11.33
C ALA A 176 -10.88 -16.23 12.07
N VAL A 177 -9.68 -16.01 12.64
CA VAL A 177 -8.96 -17.03 13.41
C VAL A 177 -9.25 -16.97 14.92
N GLY A 178 -10.06 -16.02 15.39
CA GLY A 178 -10.45 -15.89 16.79
C GLY A 178 -9.45 -15.17 17.70
N LEU A 179 -8.57 -14.33 17.14
CA LEU A 179 -7.67 -13.48 17.93
C LEU A 179 -8.43 -12.25 18.47
N GLU A 180 -8.08 -11.88 19.70
CA GLU A 180 -8.67 -10.74 20.40
C GLU A 180 -8.16 -9.40 19.87
N LYS A 181 -8.79 -8.32 20.34
CA LYS A 181 -8.37 -6.95 19.99
C LYS A 181 -7.05 -6.60 20.68
N TYR A 182 -6.20 -5.88 19.96
CA TYR A 182 -5.09 -5.15 20.56
C TYR A 182 -5.60 -4.17 21.63
N GLN A 183 -4.95 -4.16 22.80
CA GLN A 183 -5.20 -3.21 23.87
C GLN A 183 -3.99 -2.28 24.00
N ALA A 184 -4.19 -1.02 23.59
CA ALA A 184 -3.19 0.02 23.75
C ALA A 184 -2.97 0.38 25.23
N ASP A 185 -1.78 0.87 25.54
CA ASP A 185 -1.37 1.43 26.84
C ASP A 185 -1.50 0.46 28.03
N CYS A 186 -1.58 -0.85 27.77
CA CYS A 186 -1.77 -1.83 28.84
C CYS A 186 -0.48 -2.12 29.63
N PHE A 187 0.69 -1.94 29.00
CA PHE A 187 2.01 -2.10 29.64
C PHE A 187 2.72 -0.76 29.86
N ASP A 188 2.83 0.05 28.81
CA ASP A 188 3.58 1.31 28.78
C ASP A 188 2.78 2.36 27.96
N ASP A 189 3.21 3.63 27.95
CA ASP A 189 2.57 4.70 27.16
C ASP A 189 2.88 4.58 25.65
N GLU A 190 2.17 3.70 24.95
CA GLU A 190 2.29 3.43 23.52
C GLU A 190 1.74 4.61 22.70
N THR A 191 0.66 5.23 23.14
CA THR A 191 0.10 6.41 22.45
C THR A 191 1.06 7.60 22.51
N GLY A 192 1.66 7.88 23.67
CA GLY A 192 2.71 8.89 23.84
C GLY A 192 3.95 8.62 22.98
N ARG A 193 4.37 7.35 22.88
CA ARG A 193 5.46 6.94 21.99
C ARG A 193 5.18 7.27 20.52
N PHE A 194 3.98 7.02 20.02
CA PHE A 194 3.60 7.36 18.64
C PHE A 194 3.59 8.86 18.38
N VAL A 195 3.13 9.65 19.35
CA VAL A 195 3.18 11.12 19.26
C VAL A 195 4.63 11.59 19.20
N GLU A 196 5.50 11.14 20.10
CA GLU A 196 6.92 11.51 20.10
C GLU A 196 7.61 11.16 18.78
N GLU A 197 7.47 9.90 18.33
CA GLU A 197 8.06 9.44 17.06
C GLU A 197 7.58 10.27 15.87
N LEU A 198 6.29 10.60 15.80
CA LEU A 198 5.75 11.37 14.69
C LEU A 198 6.27 12.80 14.67
N ARG A 199 6.44 13.44 15.84
CA ARG A 199 6.98 14.80 15.93
C ARG A 199 8.46 14.86 15.61
N ILE A 200 9.26 13.88 16.05
CA ILE A 200 10.67 13.74 15.65
C ILE A 200 10.77 13.53 14.14
N TYR A 201 9.93 12.66 13.57
CA TYR A 201 9.92 12.43 12.13
C TYR A 201 9.51 13.69 11.34
N GLU A 202 8.58 14.50 11.86
CA GLU A 202 8.22 15.78 11.22
C GLU A 202 9.33 16.84 11.28
N SER A 203 10.13 16.87 12.36
CA SER A 203 11.17 17.88 12.56
C SER A 203 12.49 17.53 11.88
N GLU A 204 12.95 16.27 11.99
CA GLU A 204 14.29 15.83 11.58
C GLU A 204 14.29 15.11 10.22
N ALA A 205 13.21 14.41 9.85
CA ALA A 205 13.22 13.63 8.63
C ALA A 205 13.17 14.52 7.38
N LYS A 206 14.06 14.23 6.42
CA LYS A 206 14.14 14.89 5.10
C LYS A 206 12.90 14.68 4.21
N GLN A 207 11.88 13.98 4.68
CA GLN A 207 10.66 13.65 3.92
C GLN A 207 9.41 14.06 4.69
N SER A 208 8.67 15.01 4.14
CA SER A 208 7.41 15.47 4.70
C SER A 208 6.29 14.43 4.50
N PHE A 209 5.49 14.25 5.55
CA PHE A 209 4.16 13.64 5.42
C PHE A 209 3.26 14.49 4.52
N GLN A 210 2.27 13.85 3.91
CA GLN A 210 1.27 14.55 3.08
C GLN A 210 0.30 15.38 3.92
N PHE A 211 0.11 14.99 5.17
CA PHE A 211 -0.81 15.61 6.10
C PHE A 211 -0.11 16.06 7.37
N HIS A 212 -0.64 17.12 7.96
CA HIS A 212 -0.39 17.42 9.36
C HIS A 212 -1.58 16.92 10.17
N VAL A 213 -1.27 16.22 11.25
CA VAL A 213 -2.24 15.54 12.11
C VAL A 213 -2.02 15.98 13.56
N SER A 214 -3.10 16.15 14.31
CA SER A 214 -3.08 16.53 15.72
C SER A 214 -2.62 15.38 16.63
N ASP A 215 -2.09 15.72 17.81
CA ASP A 215 -1.72 14.71 18.82
C ASP A 215 -2.95 13.92 19.30
N ASP A 216 -4.11 14.57 19.41
CA ASP A 216 -5.35 13.94 19.86
C ASP A 216 -5.87 12.90 18.86
N ASP A 217 -5.78 13.17 17.55
CA ASP A 217 -6.15 12.20 16.52
C ASP A 217 -5.20 10.99 16.56
N ILE A 218 -3.89 11.21 16.76
CA ILE A 218 -2.90 10.11 16.89
C ILE A 218 -3.27 9.19 18.06
N LYS A 219 -3.51 9.78 19.25
CA LYS A 219 -3.90 9.03 20.44
C LYS A 219 -5.19 8.26 20.21
N THR A 220 -6.21 8.93 19.68
CA THR A 220 -7.51 8.31 19.39
C THR A 220 -7.37 7.11 18.47
N VAL A 221 -6.56 7.19 17.42
CA VAL A 221 -6.36 6.09 16.48
C VAL A 221 -5.63 4.93 17.13
N ILE A 222 -4.48 5.17 17.78
CA ILE A 222 -3.70 4.10 18.41
C ILE A 222 -4.50 3.42 19.53
N SER A 223 -5.25 4.17 20.34
CA SER A 223 -6.07 3.59 21.42
C SER A 223 -7.21 2.69 20.93
N ASN A 224 -7.72 2.91 19.72
CA ASN A 224 -8.88 2.19 19.19
C ASN A 224 -8.54 1.17 18.08
N LEU A 225 -7.29 1.11 17.63
CA LEU A 225 -6.87 0.15 16.62
C LEU A 225 -7.03 -1.29 17.15
N PRO A 226 -7.72 -2.18 16.41
CA PRO A 226 -7.92 -3.56 16.85
C PRO A 226 -6.70 -4.47 16.62
N VAL A 227 -5.71 -3.98 15.88
CA VAL A 227 -4.47 -4.67 15.49
C VAL A 227 -3.31 -3.73 15.82
N GLU A 228 -2.25 -4.26 16.43
CA GLU A 228 -1.07 -3.45 16.74
C GLU A 228 -0.38 -3.03 15.43
N LEU A 229 -0.24 -1.71 15.26
CA LEU A 229 0.60 -1.14 14.23
C LEU A 229 2.04 -1.11 14.76
N GLU A 230 2.89 -2.01 14.29
CA GLU A 230 4.32 -2.01 14.61
C GLU A 230 5.14 -1.58 13.39
N GLY A 231 6.45 -1.40 13.56
CA GLY A 231 7.36 -1.17 12.45
C GLY A 231 8.81 -1.31 12.83
N GLU A 232 9.65 -1.40 11.81
CA GLU A 232 11.11 -1.41 11.97
C GLU A 232 11.63 0.00 12.26
N GLY A 233 12.74 0.10 13.00
CA GLY A 233 13.47 1.35 13.23
C GLY A 233 14.18 1.82 11.95
N THR A 234 13.41 2.35 11.00
CA THR A 234 13.90 2.73 9.67
C THR A 234 14.75 3.99 9.69
N ASP A 235 14.49 4.89 10.64
CA ASP A 235 15.20 6.15 10.77
C ASP A 235 16.34 6.02 11.81
N PRO A 236 17.53 6.61 11.59
CA PRO A 236 18.58 6.63 12.60
C PRO A 236 18.22 7.39 13.88
N ASP A 237 17.22 8.28 13.84
CA ASP A 237 16.84 9.10 14.99
C ASP A 237 16.23 8.25 16.12
N GLU A 238 16.62 8.55 17.36
CA GLU A 238 16.16 7.87 18.57
C GLU A 238 15.13 8.71 19.32
N VAL A 239 14.17 8.04 19.96
CA VAL A 239 13.27 8.69 20.91
C VAL A 239 13.98 9.00 22.22
N VAL A 240 13.49 10.03 22.92
CA VAL A 240 14.09 10.54 24.14
C VAL A 240 13.35 10.04 25.38
N ASN A 241 12.02 10.16 25.39
CA ASN A 241 11.21 9.88 26.58
C ASN A 241 10.79 8.41 26.67
N HIS A 242 10.25 7.85 25.60
CA HIS A 242 9.62 6.53 25.63
C HIS A 242 10.59 5.41 25.24
N ARG A 243 11.73 5.28 25.92
CA ARG A 243 12.75 4.25 25.61
C ARG A 243 12.49 2.91 26.30
N ASN A 244 12.98 1.82 25.71
CA ASN A 244 12.95 0.46 26.26
C ASN A 244 11.54 -0.03 26.67
N MET A 245 10.56 0.20 25.81
CA MET A 245 9.19 -0.24 26.05
C MET A 245 9.05 -1.76 25.92
N THR A 246 8.06 -2.33 26.61
CA THR A 246 7.87 -3.78 26.73
C THR A 246 7.60 -4.46 25.38
N ARG A 247 6.78 -3.85 24.53
CA ARG A 247 6.35 -4.42 23.24
C ARG A 247 7.15 -3.94 22.05
N ILE A 248 7.61 -2.67 22.09
CA ILE A 248 8.31 -2.02 21.00
C ILE A 248 9.81 -2.30 21.16
N LYS A 249 10.34 -3.14 20.26
CA LYS A 249 11.71 -3.66 20.36
C LYS A 249 12.82 -2.65 20.07
N THR A 250 12.48 -1.47 19.54
CA THR A 250 13.44 -0.48 19.04
C THR A 250 13.21 0.88 19.67
N ASP A 251 14.30 1.59 20.00
CA ASP A 251 14.27 2.99 20.43
C ASP A 251 14.32 3.98 19.26
N ARG A 252 14.46 3.48 18.02
CA ARG A 252 14.46 4.31 16.82
C ARG A 252 13.07 4.61 16.28
N VAL A 253 12.98 5.68 15.50
CA VAL A 253 11.74 6.12 14.85
C VAL A 253 11.31 5.14 13.75
N ARG A 254 10.04 4.72 13.80
CA ARG A 254 9.46 3.69 12.91
C ARG A 254 8.72 4.32 11.72
N GLY A 255 9.48 4.94 10.81
CA GLY A 255 8.95 5.73 9.69
C GLY A 255 7.93 5.01 8.80
N GLY A 256 8.03 3.68 8.63
CA GLY A 256 7.04 2.87 7.92
C GLY A 256 5.66 2.90 8.60
N ALA A 257 5.62 2.57 9.89
CA ALA A 257 4.41 2.59 10.71
C ALA A 257 3.78 3.99 10.78
N LEU A 258 4.60 5.02 11.00
CA LEU A 258 4.13 6.41 11.08
C LEU A 258 3.46 6.88 9.78
N ARG A 259 3.87 6.38 8.61
CA ARG A 259 3.23 6.69 7.33
C ARG A 259 1.86 6.03 7.21
N VAL A 260 1.72 4.78 7.65
CA VAL A 260 0.41 4.10 7.67
C VAL A 260 -0.54 4.83 8.60
N LEU A 261 -0.05 5.30 9.74
CA LEU A 261 -0.80 6.11 10.69
C LEU A 261 -1.21 7.47 10.08
N ASN A 262 -0.23 8.27 9.66
CA ASN A 262 -0.46 9.66 9.25
C ASN A 262 -1.07 9.78 7.85
N ASP A 263 -0.39 9.27 6.82
CA ASP A 263 -0.84 9.40 5.43
C ASP A 263 -2.01 8.45 5.10
N GLY A 264 -2.19 7.40 5.90
CA GLY A 264 -3.21 6.38 5.72
C GLY A 264 -4.41 6.53 6.64
N LEU A 265 -4.34 5.96 7.85
CA LEU A 265 -5.47 5.86 8.78
C LEU A 265 -6.11 7.23 9.04
N ILE A 266 -5.31 8.25 9.33
CA ILE A 266 -5.79 9.58 9.68
C ILE A 266 -5.97 10.45 8.42
N GLY A 267 -4.95 10.51 7.55
CA GLY A 267 -4.95 11.33 6.33
C GLY A 267 -5.94 10.88 5.25
N ARG A 268 -6.40 9.62 5.28
CA ARG A 268 -7.38 9.05 4.34
C ARG A 268 -8.62 8.52 5.05
N SER A 269 -8.87 8.90 6.31
CA SER A 269 -10.00 8.43 7.11
C SER A 269 -11.34 8.49 6.38
N LYS A 270 -11.66 9.61 5.71
CA LYS A 270 -12.90 9.76 4.91
C LYS A 270 -13.03 8.75 3.78
N LYS A 271 -11.92 8.39 3.13
CA LYS A 271 -11.93 7.34 2.08
C LYS A 271 -12.01 5.96 2.72
N LEU A 272 -11.34 5.76 3.85
CA LEU A 272 -11.35 4.50 4.59
C LEU A 272 -12.74 4.17 5.13
N LEU A 273 -13.46 5.16 5.67
CA LEU A 273 -14.86 5.01 6.11
C LEU A 273 -15.76 4.48 4.99
N LYS A 274 -15.65 5.03 3.79
CA LYS A 274 -16.40 4.53 2.62
C LYS A 274 -16.05 3.07 2.29
N ARG A 275 -14.80 2.66 2.52
CA ARG A 275 -14.38 1.27 2.34
C ARG A 275 -14.96 0.36 3.41
N ILE A 276 -14.92 0.79 4.68
CA ILE A 276 -15.50 0.07 5.82
C ILE A 276 -17.00 -0.18 5.59
N GLU A 277 -17.74 0.84 5.15
CA GLU A 277 -19.16 0.72 4.78
C GLU A 277 -19.37 -0.27 3.63
N GLN A 278 -18.54 -0.21 2.58
CA GLN A 278 -18.60 -1.15 1.45
C GLN A 278 -18.32 -2.60 1.86
N TYR A 279 -17.44 -2.80 2.84
CA TYR A 279 -17.01 -4.12 3.31
C TYR A 279 -17.90 -4.67 4.42
N ASN A 280 -18.82 -3.85 4.94
CA ASN A 280 -19.64 -4.16 6.10
C ASN A 280 -18.79 -4.63 7.30
N LEU A 281 -17.68 -3.92 7.57
CA LEU A 281 -16.80 -4.18 8.71
C LEU A 281 -17.27 -3.39 9.93
N GLU A 282 -17.53 -4.10 11.03
CA GLU A 282 -17.94 -3.51 12.31
C GLU A 282 -16.73 -3.15 13.18
N GLY A 283 -16.88 -2.22 14.13
CA GLY A 283 -15.85 -1.91 15.13
C GLY A 283 -14.83 -0.84 14.72
N TRP A 284 -15.12 -0.11 13.64
CA TRP A 284 -14.33 1.03 13.13
C TRP A 284 -15.11 2.35 13.19
N GLU A 285 -16.21 2.40 13.94
CA GLU A 285 -17.11 3.55 14.04
C GLU A 285 -16.42 4.77 14.67
N TRP A 286 -15.45 4.54 15.55
CA TRP A 286 -14.60 5.57 16.16
C TRP A 286 -13.82 6.41 15.14
N LEU A 287 -13.63 5.91 13.92
CA LEU A 287 -12.97 6.66 12.84
C LEU A 287 -13.79 7.87 12.38
N HIS A 288 -15.08 7.98 12.77
CA HIS A 288 -15.88 9.20 12.59
C HIS A 288 -15.53 10.31 13.58
N GLU A 289 -14.90 9.99 14.72
CA GLU A 289 -14.64 10.94 15.81
C GLU A 289 -13.39 11.78 15.58
N ILE A 290 -12.49 11.32 14.71
CA ILE A 290 -11.25 12.06 14.40
C ILE A 290 -11.59 13.35 13.65
N GLN A 291 -10.91 14.44 14.01
CA GLN A 291 -11.09 15.73 13.33
C GLN A 291 -10.60 15.64 11.88
N GLY A 292 -9.70 14.70 11.63
CA GLY A 292 -9.16 14.38 10.33
C GLY A 292 -7.96 15.27 10.02
N ALA A 293 -7.17 14.84 9.04
CA ALA A 293 -5.91 15.50 8.76
C ALA A 293 -6.10 16.75 7.88
N VAL A 294 -5.36 17.82 8.20
CA VAL A 294 -5.26 18.97 7.30
C VAL A 294 -4.24 18.63 6.22
N GLN A 295 -4.69 18.53 4.97
CA GLN A 295 -3.76 18.36 3.86
C GLN A 295 -2.82 19.56 3.83
N LYS A 296 -1.50 19.32 3.88
CA LYS A 296 -0.52 20.40 3.69
C LYS A 296 -0.68 20.93 2.26
N GLY A 297 -1.55 21.92 2.06
CA GLY A 297 -1.93 22.37 0.72
C GLY A 297 -3.30 23.03 0.58
N GLU A 298 -4.29 22.70 1.41
CA GLU A 298 -5.70 23.15 1.20
C GLU A 298 -6.16 24.30 2.10
N SER A 299 -5.40 24.66 3.13
CA SER A 299 -5.75 25.77 4.03
C SER A 299 -5.40 27.12 3.38
N GLY A 300 -6.25 27.63 2.48
CA GLY A 300 -6.34 29.05 2.09
C GLY A 300 -5.16 29.70 1.36
N ASP A 301 -3.95 29.16 1.44
CA ASP A 301 -2.79 29.51 0.62
C ASP A 301 -2.93 28.75 -0.69
N ASP A 302 -3.25 29.48 -1.75
CA ASP A 302 -3.35 29.02 -3.13
C ASP A 302 -2.18 28.04 -3.43
N ALA A 303 -2.45 26.80 -3.88
CA ALA A 303 -1.40 25.78 -4.14
C ALA A 303 -0.28 26.29 -5.07
N SER A 304 -0.60 27.34 -5.82
CA SER A 304 0.27 28.10 -6.68
C SER A 304 1.30 28.99 -5.92
N GLU A 305 0.97 29.53 -4.74
CA GLU A 305 1.88 30.28 -3.86
C GLU A 305 2.90 29.38 -3.15
N LYS A 306 2.50 28.17 -2.74
CA LYS A 306 3.45 27.19 -2.18
C LYS A 306 4.49 26.75 -3.20
N ARG A 307 4.06 26.52 -4.45
CA ARG A 307 4.97 26.19 -5.55
C ARG A 307 5.97 27.33 -5.83
N MET A 308 5.61 28.58 -5.53
CA MET A 308 6.53 29.71 -5.59
C MET A 308 7.52 29.77 -4.41
N LYS A 309 7.11 29.37 -3.19
CA LYS A 309 7.98 29.30 -2.01
C LYS A 309 9.09 28.25 -2.17
N GLU A 310 8.87 27.21 -2.97
CA GLU A 310 9.82 26.11 -3.22
C GLU A 310 10.70 26.30 -4.47
N VAL A 311 10.75 27.50 -5.07
CA VAL A 311 11.58 27.75 -6.25
C VAL A 311 13.06 27.78 -5.86
N ILE A 312 13.78 26.74 -6.26
CA ILE A 312 15.24 26.64 -6.11
C ILE A 312 15.93 27.40 -7.24
N THR A 313 17.12 27.95 -6.97
CA THR A 313 18.01 28.58 -7.95
C THR A 313 18.16 27.71 -9.21
N GLY A 314 17.96 28.31 -10.38
CA GLY A 314 18.05 27.63 -11.68
C GLY A 314 16.71 27.09 -12.22
N ARG A 315 15.63 27.11 -11.43
CA ARG A 315 14.27 26.86 -11.95
C ARG A 315 13.60 28.16 -12.37
N SER A 316 13.31 28.30 -13.66
CA SER A 316 12.62 29.47 -14.20
C SER A 316 11.16 29.52 -13.77
N VAL A 317 10.72 30.68 -13.28
CA VAL A 317 9.30 30.97 -13.02
C VAL A 317 8.68 31.54 -14.28
N LEU A 318 7.81 30.76 -14.92
CA LEU A 318 7.19 31.13 -16.20
C LEU A 318 5.98 32.06 -16.07
N SER A 319 5.26 32.00 -14.94
CA SER A 319 4.11 32.88 -14.68
C SER A 319 3.82 32.97 -13.18
N MET A 320 3.37 34.14 -12.73
CA MET A 320 2.89 34.35 -11.35
C MET A 320 1.47 33.80 -11.18
N PRO A 321 1.11 33.30 -9.98
CA PRO A 321 -0.23 32.82 -9.67
C PRO A 321 -1.28 33.92 -9.86
N ASN A 322 -2.42 33.56 -10.44
CA ASN A 322 -3.59 34.42 -10.67
C ASN A 322 -3.31 35.79 -11.31
N LYS A 323 -2.19 35.94 -12.04
CA LYS A 323 -1.79 37.19 -12.68
C LYS A 323 -2.02 37.14 -14.19
N ILE A 324 -2.65 38.19 -14.72
CA ILE A 324 -2.81 38.39 -16.16
C ILE A 324 -1.43 38.48 -16.83
N GLY A 325 -1.22 37.71 -17.90
CA GLY A 325 0.06 37.61 -18.63
C GLY A 325 0.72 36.23 -18.59
N GLY A 326 0.24 35.32 -17.73
CA GLY A 326 0.67 33.92 -17.69
C GLY A 326 0.04 33.03 -18.79
N PHE A 327 0.17 31.72 -18.61
CA PHE A 327 -0.44 30.75 -19.53
C PHE A 327 -1.96 30.86 -19.53
N ARG A 328 -2.54 31.25 -20.67
CA ARG A 328 -3.99 31.30 -20.85
C ARG A 328 -4.58 29.88 -20.83
N LEU A 329 -5.43 29.61 -19.85
CA LEU A 329 -6.15 28.34 -19.76
C LEU A 329 -7.09 28.16 -20.97
N ARG A 330 -7.00 27.01 -21.63
CA ARG A 330 -7.94 26.56 -22.65
C ARG A 330 -8.32 25.12 -22.36
N TYR A 331 -9.60 24.88 -22.08
CA TYR A 331 -10.10 23.52 -21.92
C TYR A 331 -10.08 22.78 -23.25
N GLY A 332 -9.52 21.59 -23.24
CA GLY A 332 -9.42 20.75 -24.43
C GLY A 332 -8.52 19.55 -24.19
N ARG A 333 -8.74 18.51 -24.97
CA ARG A 333 -7.93 17.29 -24.98
C ARG A 333 -7.41 17.06 -26.39
N ALA A 334 -6.10 16.95 -26.53
CA ALA A 334 -5.42 16.59 -27.76
C ALA A 334 -4.91 15.15 -27.65
N CYS A 335 -4.45 14.58 -28.76
CA CYS A 335 -3.96 13.20 -28.79
C CYS A 335 -2.80 12.94 -27.79
N ASN A 336 -2.03 13.97 -27.45
CA ASN A 336 -0.90 13.92 -26.53
C ASN A 336 -1.17 14.55 -25.15
N THR A 337 -2.40 15.02 -24.89
CA THR A 337 -2.78 15.63 -23.60
C THR A 337 -3.90 14.85 -22.93
N GLY A 338 -4.14 15.11 -21.64
CA GLY A 338 -5.33 14.63 -20.93
C GLY A 338 -5.02 13.96 -19.60
N PHE A 339 -4.40 12.77 -19.63
CA PHE A 339 -4.28 11.90 -18.43
C PHE A 339 -3.76 12.67 -17.20
N ALA A 340 -2.56 13.25 -17.32
CA ALA A 340 -2.04 14.24 -16.38
C ALA A 340 -1.22 15.34 -17.09
N SER A 341 -1.08 15.24 -18.42
CA SER A 341 -0.31 16.17 -19.23
C SER A 341 -1.17 17.32 -19.74
N VAL A 342 -0.57 18.51 -19.74
CA VAL A 342 -1.12 19.73 -20.30
C VAL A 342 -0.44 20.07 -21.63
N GLY A 343 -1.18 20.71 -22.53
CA GLY A 343 -0.68 21.13 -23.83
C GLY A 343 -0.17 22.56 -23.81
N TYR A 344 1.03 22.78 -24.33
CA TYR A 344 1.56 24.11 -24.58
C TYR A 344 1.92 24.28 -26.06
N ILE A 345 1.82 25.50 -26.57
CA ILE A 345 2.24 25.83 -27.92
C ILE A 345 3.76 25.83 -27.95
N ARG A 346 4.36 25.06 -28.87
CA ARG A 346 5.83 24.92 -29.00
C ARG A 346 6.57 26.25 -29.11
N LEU A 347 5.93 27.28 -29.68
CA LEU A 347 6.50 28.63 -29.81
C LEU A 347 6.83 29.27 -28.45
N LEU A 348 6.10 28.91 -27.38
CA LEU A 348 6.31 29.43 -26.02
C LEU A 348 7.56 28.84 -25.33
N LEU A 349 8.13 27.76 -25.87
CA LEU A 349 9.31 27.07 -25.32
C LEU A 349 10.61 27.45 -26.04
N LYS A 350 10.54 28.32 -27.06
CA LYS A 350 11.73 28.88 -27.70
C LYS A 350 12.15 30.12 -26.91
N PHE A 351 13.06 29.92 -25.97
CA PHE A 351 13.85 30.99 -25.35
C PHE A 351 15.21 31.09 -26.04
#